data_AF-C4IFG0-F1
#
_entry.id   AF-C4IFG0-F1
#
_cell.length_a   1.000
_cell.length_b   1.000
_cell.length_c   1.000
_cell.angle_alpha   90.00
_cell.angle_beta   90.00
_cell.angle_gamma   90.00
#
_symmetry.space_group_name_H-M   'P 1'
#
loop_
_entity.id
_entity.type
_entity.pdbx_description
1 polymer ?
#
loop_
_entity_poly.entity_id
_entity_poly.type
_entity_poly.pdbx_seq_one_letter_code
_entity_poly.pdbx_strand_id
1 'polypeptide(L)'
;MFGIVIDSNGFKIEFISLNKNNEPEKYDLRDGEKIVTTDWNIANTMLKPKWESTTLSWIETATEEEIKKAWEEKNKPLPEDQTDLLKMELAENTKDLAKKDLEIEQLQKDIADITKQLALGGNI
;
A
#
# COMPACT_ATOMS: atom_id res chain seq x y z
N MET A 1 16.16 -20.03 0.05
CA MET A 1 15.00 -20.51 -0.74
C MET A 1 13.73 -20.17 0.05
N PHE A 2 12.55 -20.31 -0.52
CA PHE A 2 11.30 -20.13 0.21
C PHE A 2 10.42 -21.36 0.11
N GLY A 3 9.55 -21.54 1.08
CA GLY A 3 8.54 -22.60 1.10
C GLY A 3 7.32 -22.18 1.89
N ILE A 4 6.28 -23.00 1.79
CA ILE A 4 5.04 -22.84 2.54
C ILE A 4 4.86 -24.04 3.43
N VAL A 5 4.63 -23.78 4.72
CA VAL A 5 4.21 -24.79 5.68
C VAL A 5 2.72 -25.06 5.46
N ILE A 6 2.35 -26.32 5.35
CA ILE A 6 0.97 -26.79 5.27
C ILE A 6 0.63 -27.67 6.45
N ASP A 7 -0.64 -27.65 6.86
CA ASP A 7 -1.18 -28.58 7.85
C ASP A 7 -1.37 -29.99 7.27
N SER A 8 -1.82 -30.93 8.11
CA SER A 8 -2.10 -32.31 7.69
C SER A 8 -3.20 -32.43 6.63
N ASN A 9 -4.02 -31.41 6.46
CA ASN A 9 -5.11 -31.34 5.49
C ASN A 9 -4.70 -30.60 4.20
N GLY A 10 -3.46 -30.12 4.10
CA GLY A 10 -2.91 -29.39 2.98
C GLY A 10 -3.16 -27.88 3.01
N PHE A 11 -3.79 -27.32 4.04
CA PHE A 11 -4.00 -25.88 4.12
C PHE A 11 -2.71 -25.16 4.48
N LYS A 12 -2.46 -24.03 3.81
CA LYS A 12 -1.35 -23.15 4.13
C LYS A 12 -1.44 -22.64 5.57
N ILE A 13 -0.34 -22.78 6.31
CA ILE A 13 -0.12 -22.22 7.63
C ILE A 13 0.76 -20.96 7.54
N GLU A 14 1.95 -21.08 6.94
CA GLU A 14 2.96 -20.02 6.99
C GLU A 14 3.86 -20.00 5.75
N PHE A 15 4.35 -18.82 5.36
CA PHE A 15 5.41 -18.67 4.35
C PHE A 15 6.77 -18.46 5.02
N ILE A 16 7.73 -19.33 4.73
CA ILE A 16 9.01 -19.41 5.46
C ILE A 16 10.22 -19.31 4.54
N SER A 17 11.33 -18.82 5.11
CA SER A 17 12.66 -18.93 4.49
C SER A 17 13.30 -20.28 4.81
N LEU A 18 13.96 -20.83 3.80
CA LEU A 18 14.66 -22.10 3.86
C LEU A 18 16.15 -21.89 3.58
N ASN A 19 16.97 -22.62 4.34
CA ASN A 19 18.41 -22.66 4.15
C ASN A 19 18.79 -23.46 2.87
N LYS A 20 20.10 -23.64 2.63
CA LYS A 20 20.61 -24.39 1.47
C LYS A 20 20.26 -25.90 1.47
N ASN A 21 19.87 -26.46 2.61
CA ASN A 21 19.46 -27.85 2.78
C ASN A 21 17.93 -28.01 2.71
N ASN A 22 17.18 -26.95 2.37
CA ASN A 22 15.72 -26.89 2.41
C ASN A 22 15.10 -27.03 3.81
N GLU A 23 15.86 -26.73 4.85
CA GLU A 23 15.35 -26.70 6.23
C GLU A 23 14.91 -25.28 6.59
N PRO A 24 13.86 -25.11 7.40
CA PRO A 24 13.46 -23.80 7.89
C PRO A 24 14.54 -23.10 8.70
N GLU A 25 14.69 -21.79 8.49
CA GLU A 25 15.66 -21.01 9.26
C GLU A 25 15.11 -20.51 10.61
N LYS A 26 13.80 -20.28 10.68
CA LYS A 26 13.12 -19.65 11.84
C LYS A 26 11.76 -20.27 12.17
N TYR A 27 11.53 -21.51 11.73
CA TYR A 27 10.25 -22.18 11.93
C TYR A 27 10.48 -23.62 12.38
N ASP A 28 9.94 -23.97 13.54
CA ASP A 28 9.97 -25.34 14.03
C ASP A 28 8.75 -26.08 13.50
N LEU A 29 8.98 -27.04 12.60
CA LEU A 29 7.93 -27.90 12.05
C LEU A 29 7.26 -28.71 13.18
N ARG A 30 5.94 -28.64 13.25
CA ARG A 30 5.14 -29.43 14.19
C ARG A 30 4.71 -30.75 13.57
N ASP A 31 4.24 -31.66 14.42
CA ASP A 31 3.75 -32.97 13.98
C ASP A 31 2.61 -32.82 12.95
N GLY A 32 2.78 -33.48 11.81
CA GLY A 32 1.83 -33.47 10.70
C GLY A 32 1.98 -32.29 9.74
N GLU A 33 2.82 -31.29 10.04
CA GLU A 33 3.12 -30.20 9.12
C GLU A 33 4.14 -30.64 8.05
N LYS A 34 4.02 -30.05 6.86
CA LYS A 34 4.93 -30.30 5.73
C LYS A 34 5.33 -29.00 5.05
N ILE A 35 6.46 -29.02 4.34
CA ILE A 35 6.92 -27.88 3.56
C ILE A 35 6.72 -28.17 2.07
N VAL A 36 6.05 -27.25 1.39
CA VAL A 36 5.92 -27.22 -0.07
C VAL A 36 6.81 -26.09 -0.60
N THR A 37 7.78 -26.42 -1.44
CA THR A 37 8.74 -25.45 -2.00
C THR A 37 8.37 -24.98 -3.39
N THR A 38 7.39 -25.61 -4.03
CA THR A 38 6.94 -25.33 -5.39
C THR A 38 5.78 -24.32 -5.40
N ASP A 39 5.81 -23.42 -6.37
CA ASP A 39 4.72 -22.48 -6.67
C ASP A 39 4.21 -21.69 -5.46
N TRP A 40 5.09 -21.43 -4.49
CA TRP A 40 4.77 -20.66 -3.29
C TRP A 40 4.27 -19.26 -3.64
N ASN A 41 4.72 -18.71 -4.77
CA ASN A 41 4.27 -17.42 -5.30
C ASN A 41 2.80 -17.47 -5.70
N ILE A 42 2.31 -18.59 -6.26
CA ILE A 42 0.90 -18.74 -6.65
C ILE A 42 0.04 -18.83 -5.40
N ALA A 43 0.40 -19.67 -4.44
CA ALA A 43 -0.32 -19.80 -3.17
C ALA A 43 -0.42 -18.47 -2.41
N ASN A 44 0.61 -17.62 -2.45
CA ASN A 44 0.60 -16.31 -1.82
C ASN A 44 -0.33 -15.29 -2.49
N THR A 45 -0.87 -15.59 -3.68
CA THR A 45 -1.89 -14.76 -4.34
C THR A 45 -3.32 -15.23 -4.05
N MET A 46 -3.48 -16.43 -3.47
CA MET A 46 -4.77 -17.02 -3.13
C MET A 46 -5.24 -16.55 -1.75
N LEU A 47 -6.55 -16.50 -1.56
CA LEU A 47 -7.20 -16.16 -0.29
C LEU A 47 -7.15 -17.32 0.70
N LYS A 48 -7.45 -18.54 0.26
CA LYS A 48 -7.36 -19.77 1.04
C LYS A 48 -6.70 -20.88 0.23
N PRO A 49 -5.39 -20.80 0.02
CA PRO A 49 -4.65 -21.83 -0.70
C PRO A 49 -4.64 -23.15 0.07
N LYS A 50 -4.91 -24.23 -0.65
CA LYS A 50 -4.72 -25.61 -0.21
C LYS A 50 -3.83 -26.34 -1.20
N TRP A 51 -2.86 -27.09 -0.69
CA TRP A 51 -2.01 -27.97 -1.48
C TRP A 51 -2.75 -29.27 -1.79
N GLU A 52 -2.94 -29.57 -3.07
CA GLU A 52 -3.48 -30.85 -3.54
C GLU A 52 -2.30 -31.78 -3.86
N SER A 53 -2.06 -32.76 -2.99
CA SER A 53 -0.93 -33.68 -3.12
C SER A 53 -1.03 -34.61 -4.33
N THR A 54 -2.22 -34.82 -4.87
CA THR A 54 -2.44 -35.70 -6.04
C THR A 54 -1.97 -35.03 -7.32
N THR A 55 -2.31 -33.76 -7.50
CA THR A 55 -1.96 -32.97 -8.69
C THR A 55 -0.68 -32.16 -8.51
N LEU A 56 -0.13 -32.12 -7.29
CA LEU A 56 1.04 -31.33 -6.91
C LEU A 56 0.87 -29.85 -7.25
N SER A 57 -0.30 -29.30 -6.91
CA SER A 57 -0.67 -27.92 -7.23
C SER A 57 -1.45 -27.26 -6.11
N TRP A 58 -1.38 -25.94 -6.06
CA TRP A 58 -2.21 -25.12 -5.17
C TRP A 58 -3.60 -24.90 -5.77
N ILE A 59 -4.64 -25.05 -4.94
CA ILE A 59 -6.02 -24.75 -5.28
C ILE A 59 -6.57 -23.67 -4.35
N GLU A 60 -7.40 -22.78 -4.90
CA GLU A 60 -8.18 -21.81 -4.12
C GLU A 60 -9.40 -22.52 -3.54
N THR A 61 -9.58 -22.42 -2.22
CA THR A 61 -10.70 -23.06 -1.51
C THR A 61 -11.63 -22.07 -0.82
N ALA A 62 -11.36 -20.77 -0.95
CA ALA A 62 -12.28 -19.74 -0.48
C ALA A 62 -13.61 -19.82 -1.21
N THR A 63 -14.70 -19.63 -0.47
CA THR A 63 -16.04 -19.55 -1.07
C THR A 63 -16.21 -18.23 -1.83
N GLU A 64 -17.18 -18.16 -2.74
CA GLU A 64 -17.52 -16.91 -3.43
C GLU A 64 -17.85 -15.78 -2.45
N GLU A 65 -18.52 -16.09 -1.34
CA GLU A 65 -18.83 -15.13 -0.28
C GLU A 65 -17.57 -14.60 0.40
N GLU A 66 -16.59 -15.46 0.65
CA GLU A 66 -15.31 -15.08 1.27
C GLU A 66 -14.47 -14.21 0.33
N ILE A 67 -14.43 -14.56 -0.95
CA ILE A 67 -13.77 -13.77 -2.00
C ILE A 67 -14.43 -12.39 -2.10
N LYS A 68 -15.76 -12.36 -2.14
CA LYS A 68 -16.53 -11.10 -2.18
C LYS A 68 -16.24 -10.23 -0.97
N LYS A 69 -16.29 -10.80 0.24
CA LYS A 69 -16.01 -10.07 1.48
C LYS A 69 -14.58 -9.53 1.53
N ALA A 70 -13.59 -10.32 1.08
CA ALA A 70 -12.21 -9.86 1.01
C ALA A 70 -12.03 -8.70 0.03
N TRP A 71 -12.74 -8.72 -1.10
CA TRP A 71 -12.76 -7.62 -2.04
C TRP A 71 -13.43 -6.37 -1.45
N GLU A 72 -14.57 -6.52 -0.77
CA GLU A 72 -15.27 -5.41 -0.12
C GLU A 72 -14.42 -4.74 0.96
N GLU A 73 -13.76 -5.52 1.82
CA GLU A 73 -12.92 -4.96 2.89
C GLU A 73 -11.68 -4.24 2.32
N LYS A 74 -11.05 -4.80 1.27
CA LYS A 74 -9.91 -4.16 0.60
C LYS A 74 -10.28 -2.84 -0.09
N ASN A 75 -11.51 -2.75 -0.61
CA ASN A 75 -12.02 -1.57 -1.32
C ASN A 75 -12.94 -0.71 -0.45
N LYS A 76 -12.93 -0.93 0.88
CA LYS A 76 -13.74 -0.16 1.80
C LYS A 76 -13.31 1.31 1.73
N PRO A 77 -14.24 2.25 1.54
CA PRO A 77 -13.90 3.66 1.56
C PRO A 77 -13.26 4.01 2.92
N LEU A 78 -12.36 4.98 2.89
CA LEU A 78 -11.81 5.54 4.13
C LEU A 78 -12.98 5.95 5.04
N PRO A 79 -12.81 5.84 6.38
CA PRO A 79 -13.81 6.33 7.32
C PRO A 79 -14.18 7.78 7.00
N GLU A 80 -15.48 8.11 7.06
CA GLU A 80 -16.04 9.41 6.69
C GLU A 80 -15.28 10.55 7.39
N ASP A 81 -14.98 10.38 8.68
CA ASP A 81 -14.18 11.29 9.50
C ASP A 81 -12.81 11.64 8.89
N GLN A 82 -12.11 10.67 8.30
CA GLN A 82 -10.81 10.93 7.66
C GLN A 82 -10.99 11.68 6.34
N THR A 83 -12.04 11.35 5.58
CA THR A 83 -12.32 12.05 4.33
C THR A 83 -12.73 13.50 4.57
N ASP A 84 -13.44 13.79 5.66
CA ASP A 84 -13.87 15.15 5.99
C ASP A 84 -12.74 15.99 6.57
N LEU A 85 -11.85 15.40 7.38
CA LEU A 85 -10.61 16.05 7.80
C LEU A 85 -9.75 16.44 6.58
N LEU A 86 -9.57 15.53 5.62
CA LEU A 86 -8.81 15.80 4.39
C LEU A 86 -9.45 16.91 3.55
N LYS A 87 -10.78 16.91 3.41
CA LYS A 87 -11.49 17.99 2.70
C LYS A 87 -11.31 19.33 3.41
N MET A 88 -11.36 19.35 4.74
CA MET A 88 -11.18 20.57 5.53
C MET A 88 -9.75 21.11 5.37
N GLU A 89 -8.74 20.25 5.46
CA GLU A 89 -7.33 20.61 5.27
C GLU A 89 -7.07 21.11 3.82
N LEU A 90 -7.65 20.45 2.81
CA LEU A 90 -7.58 20.92 1.42
C LEU A 90 -8.20 22.30 1.24
N ALA A 91 -9.36 22.55 1.87
CA ALA A 91 -10.03 23.85 1.80
C ALA A 91 -9.23 24.96 2.49
N GLU A 92 -8.60 24.67 3.63
CA GLU A 92 -7.73 25.59 4.35
C GLU A 92 -6.46 25.92 3.54
N ASN A 93 -5.76 24.89 3.05
CA ASN A 93 -4.57 25.07 2.21
C ASN A 93 -4.86 25.87 0.93
N THR A 94 -6.03 25.65 0.32
CA THR A 94 -6.45 26.39 -0.88
C THR A 94 -6.66 27.88 -0.58
N LYS A 95 -7.25 28.22 0.58
CA LYS A 95 -7.43 29.61 1.00
C LYS A 95 -6.09 30.29 1.28
N ASP A 96 -5.18 29.59 1.95
CA ASP A 96 -3.84 30.10 2.26
C ASP A 96 -3.01 30.35 1.01
N LEU A 97 -3.11 29.47 0.01
CA LEU A 97 -2.49 29.69 -1.30
C LEU A 97 -3.04 30.94 -1.99
N ALA A 98 -4.37 31.09 -2.06
CA ALA A 98 -4.99 32.27 -2.67
C ALA A 98 -4.57 33.57 -1.97
N LYS A 99 -4.41 33.55 -0.65
CA LYS A 99 -3.91 34.71 0.10
C LYS A 99 -2.46 35.04 -0.25
N LYS A 100 -1.60 34.02 -0.32
CA LYS A 100 -0.19 34.19 -0.72
C LYS A 100 -0.06 34.70 -2.15
N ASP A 101 -0.91 34.26 -3.07
CA ASP A 101 -0.91 34.74 -4.45
C ASP A 101 -1.22 36.25 -4.51
N LEU A 102 -2.22 36.72 -3.74
CA LEU A 102 -2.53 38.15 -3.65
C LEU A 102 -1.37 38.96 -3.04
N GLU A 103 -0.70 38.42 -2.02
CA GLU A 103 0.49 39.07 -1.43
C GLU A 103 1.64 39.16 -2.44
N ILE A 104 1.86 38.12 -3.25
CA ILE A 104 2.87 38.10 -4.32
C ILE A 104 2.54 39.15 -5.40
N GLU A 105 1.28 39.23 -5.85
CA GLU A 105 0.85 40.23 -6.84
C GLU A 105 1.09 41.66 -6.33
N GLN A 106 0.80 41.92 -5.06
CA GLN A 106 1.03 43.24 -4.45
C GLN A 106 2.52 43.57 -4.40
N LEU A 107 3.37 42.63 -3.96
CA LEU A 107 4.82 42.82 -3.93
C LEU A 107 5.41 43.07 -5.33
N GLN A 108 4.92 42.37 -6.35
CA GLN A 108 5.33 42.59 -7.74
C GLN A 108 4.99 44.00 -8.22
N LYS A 109 3.81 44.51 -7.86
CA LYS A 109 3.40 45.88 -8.19
C LYS A 109 4.30 46.90 -7.50
N ASP A 110 4.59 46.72 -6.23
CA ASP A 110 5.45 47.63 -5.45
C ASP A 110 6.88 47.68 -6.03
N ILE A 111 7.44 46.52 -6.39
CA ILE A 111 8.76 46.42 -7.06
C ILE A 111 8.76 47.16 -8.40
N ALA A 112 7.70 47.01 -9.20
CA ALA A 112 7.58 47.69 -10.49
C ALA A 112 7.53 49.22 -10.32
N ASP A 113 6.82 49.72 -9.31
CA ASP A 113 6.72 51.15 -9.05
C ASP A 113 8.02 51.74 -8.49
N ILE A 114 8.72 51.03 -7.59
CA ILE A 114 10.06 51.43 -7.13
C ILE A 114 11.04 51.48 -8.32
N THR A 115 10.99 50.50 -9.20
CA THR A 115 11.86 50.44 -10.40
C THR A 115 11.63 51.65 -11.31
N LYS A 116 10.37 52.05 -11.54
CA LYS A 116 10.04 53.27 -12.30
C LYS A 116 10.58 54.54 -11.63
N GLN A 117 10.43 54.66 -10.31
CA GLN A 117 10.93 55.83 -9.57
C GLN A 117 12.45 55.96 -9.68
N LEU A 118 13.19 54.85 -9.56
CA LEU A 118 14.65 54.84 -9.73
C LEU A 118 15.06 55.20 -11.17
N ALA A 119 14.32 54.74 -12.18
CA ALA A 119 14.57 55.10 -13.58
C ALA A 119 14.34 56.58 -13.90
N LEU A 120 13.38 57.23 -13.21
CA LEU A 120 13.09 58.66 -13.36
C LEU A 120 14.01 59.57 -12.52
N GLY A 121 14.56 59.05 -11.42
CA GLY A 121 15.49 59.77 -10.54
C GLY A 121 16.95 59.79 -10.99
N GLY A 122 17.29 59.13 -12.10
CA GLY A 122 18.65 59.06 -12.67
C GLY A 122 19.10 60.27 -13.50
N ASN A 123 18.47 61.43 -13.33
CA ASN A 123 18.89 62.70 -13.94
C ASN A 123 19.35 63.66 -12.84
N ILE A 124 20.58 63.49 -12.36
CA ILE A 124 21.38 64.52 -11.70
C ILE A 124 22.81 64.40 -12.21
#